data_AF-A0AB37U813-F1
#
_entry.id   AF-A0AB37U813-F1
#
_cell.length_a   1.000
_cell.length_b   1.000
_cell.length_c   1.000
_cell.angle_alpha   90.00
_cell.angle_beta   90.00
_cell.angle_gamma   90.00
#
_symmetry.space_group_name_H-M   'P 1'
#
loop_
_entity.id
_entity.type
_entity.pdbx_description
1 polymer ?
#
loop_
_entity_poly.entity_id
_entity_poly.type
_entity_poly.pdbx_seq_one_letter_code
_entity_poly.pdbx_strand_id
1 'polypeptide(L)'
;MHKGHKHFKTVVGDIEQGYLLDVLNTHKQSEVIEALMQQPSHLREQVEQVSIDMWGEFPKVIEKVFPNATLVYDRFHVMQMVNKALNKLRKKSGITTKGSRTLLLTNAEDLLQKDQLQLQCLRAPQLLNL
;
A
#
# COMPACT_ATOMS: atom_id res chain seq x y z
N MET A 1 19.73 -17.87 -3.13
CA MET A 1 19.56 -16.42 -3.34
C MET A 1 18.93 -16.22 -4.71
N HIS A 2 17.60 -16.18 -4.81
CA HIS A 2 16.93 -15.96 -6.10
C HIS A 2 16.94 -14.46 -6.40
N LYS A 3 17.75 -14.03 -7.39
CA LYS A 3 17.74 -12.67 -7.93
C LYS A 3 16.40 -12.44 -8.66
N GLY A 4 15.38 -12.02 -7.92
CA GLY A 4 14.07 -11.69 -8.47
C GLY A 4 14.07 -10.34 -9.19
N HIS A 5 13.56 -10.38 -10.43
CA HIS A 5 12.98 -9.28 -11.23
C HIS A 5 13.94 -8.23 -11.82
N LYS A 6 14.48 -8.55 -13.01
CA LYS A 6 15.15 -7.58 -13.91
C LYS A 6 14.17 -6.80 -14.82
N HIS A 7 12.87 -7.11 -14.77
CA HIS A 7 11.87 -6.55 -15.67
C HIS A 7 10.68 -6.03 -14.87
N PHE A 8 10.78 -4.79 -14.38
CA PHE A 8 9.63 -4.10 -13.80
C PHE A 8 8.81 -3.48 -14.94
N LYS A 9 7.50 -3.50 -14.77
CA LYS A 9 6.55 -2.86 -15.68
C LYS A 9 5.78 -1.78 -14.92
N THR A 10 5.48 -0.68 -15.59
CA THR A 10 4.59 0.36 -15.07
C THR A 10 3.24 0.18 -15.74
N VAL A 11 2.19 0.03 -14.93
CA VAL A 11 0.81 -0.08 -15.41
C VAL A 11 0.14 1.26 -15.17
N VAL A 12 -0.51 1.79 -16.20
CA VAL A 12 -1.25 3.04 -16.15
C VAL A 12 -2.71 2.70 -16.38
N GLY A 13 -3.57 3.05 -15.43
CA GLY A 13 -4.99 2.74 -15.51
C GLY A 13 -5.85 3.89 -15.00
N ASP A 14 -7.06 3.94 -15.52
CA ASP A 14 -8.15 4.77 -15.00
C ASP A 14 -8.83 4.01 -13.87
N ILE A 15 -8.74 4.56 -12.65
CA ILE A 15 -9.25 3.92 -11.44
C ILE A 15 -10.78 4.02 -11.39
N GLU A 16 -11.37 5.11 -11.89
CA GLU A 16 -12.82 5.32 -11.85
C GLU A 16 -13.54 4.44 -12.87
N GLN A 17 -13.03 4.39 -14.09
CA GLN A 17 -13.63 3.63 -15.18
C GLN A 17 -13.18 2.16 -15.20
N GLY A 18 -12.10 1.83 -14.49
CA GLY A 18 -11.52 0.49 -14.45
C GLY A 18 -10.81 0.11 -15.76
N TYR A 19 -10.35 1.09 -16.54
CA TYR A 19 -9.71 0.85 -17.83
C TYR A 19 -8.19 0.80 -17.72
N LEU A 20 -7.59 -0.10 -18.48
CA LEU A 20 -6.15 -0.12 -18.70
C LEU A 20 -5.81 0.90 -19.79
N LEU A 21 -5.03 1.92 -19.45
CA LEU A 21 -4.60 2.97 -20.37
C LEU A 21 -3.29 2.59 -21.06
N ASP A 22 -2.31 2.08 -20.31
CA ASP A 22 -1.00 1.70 -20.86
C ASP A 22 -0.26 0.67 -19.98
N VAL A 23 0.69 -0.05 -20.58
CA VAL A 23 1.63 -0.94 -19.91
C VAL A 23 3.03 -0.70 -20.46
N LEU A 24 3.84 0.02 -19.68
CA LEU A 24 5.22 0.31 -20.01
C LEU A 24 6.12 -0.83 -19.52
N ASN A 25 7.00 -1.35 -20.38
CA ASN A 25 7.98 -2.40 -20.02
C ASN A 25 9.19 -1.85 -19.24
N THR A 26 8.97 -0.81 -18.45
CA THR A 26 9.99 -0.11 -17.68
C THR A 26 9.38 0.49 -16.43
N HIS A 27 10.26 0.79 -15.48
CA HIS A 27 9.97 1.60 -14.30
C HIS A 27 10.89 2.82 -14.26
N LYS A 28 11.81 3.00 -15.21
CA LYS A 28 12.77 4.10 -15.12
C LYS A 28 12.05 5.43 -15.27
N GLN A 29 12.30 6.34 -14.34
CA GLN A 29 11.66 7.66 -14.27
C GLN A 29 11.64 8.38 -15.62
N SER A 30 12.78 8.45 -16.32
CA SER A 30 12.90 9.13 -17.61
C SER A 30 12.00 8.54 -18.69
N GLU A 31 11.95 7.21 -18.79
CA GLU A 31 11.19 6.49 -19.81
C GLU A 31 9.68 6.57 -19.53
N VAL A 32 9.28 6.53 -18.26
CA VAL A 32 7.88 6.72 -17.86
C VAL A 32 7.41 8.16 -18.14
N ILE A 33 8.23 9.16 -17.82
CA ILE A 33 7.93 10.56 -18.15
C ILE A 33 7.77 10.73 -19.65
N GLU A 34 8.72 10.21 -20.43
CA GLU A 34 8.70 10.31 -21.90
C GLU A 34 7.41 9.71 -22.49
N ALA A 35 7.02 8.53 -22.02
CA ALA A 35 5.80 7.86 -22.48
C ALA A 35 4.54 8.64 -22.11
N LEU A 36 4.41 9.07 -20.84
CA LEU A 36 3.22 9.79 -20.38
C LEU A 36 3.11 11.21 -20.96
N MET A 37 4.23 11.86 -21.27
CA MET A 37 4.25 13.19 -21.90
C MET A 37 3.76 13.18 -23.36
N GLN A 38 3.65 12.01 -24.00
CA GLN A 38 3.01 11.90 -25.32
C GLN A 38 1.51 12.21 -25.27
N GLN A 39 0.90 12.12 -24.08
CA GLN A 39 -0.50 12.49 -23.91
C GLN A 39 -0.67 14.02 -24.04
N PRO A 40 -1.73 14.48 -24.71
CA PRO A 40 -2.02 15.91 -24.86
C PRO A 40 -2.03 16.66 -23.52
N SER A 41 -1.45 17.86 -23.48
CA SER A 41 -1.34 18.65 -22.24
C SER A 41 -2.69 18.92 -21.58
N HIS A 42 -3.71 19.25 -22.38
CA HIS A 42 -5.05 19.50 -21.87
C HIS A 42 -5.67 18.30 -21.14
N LEU A 43 -5.32 17.05 -21.51
CA LEU A 43 -5.78 15.86 -20.78
C LEU A 43 -4.99 15.69 -19.48
N ARG A 44 -3.68 15.88 -19.53
CA ARG A 44 -2.82 15.75 -18.35
C ARG A 44 -3.12 16.80 -17.28
N GLU A 45 -3.48 18.01 -17.69
CA GLU A 45 -3.86 19.11 -16.79
C GLU A 45 -5.23 18.91 -16.12
N GLN A 46 -6.09 18.05 -16.69
CA GLN A 46 -7.39 17.69 -16.12
C GLN A 46 -7.30 16.57 -15.08
N VAL A 47 -6.15 15.90 -14.95
CA VAL A 47 -5.97 14.84 -13.95
C VAL A 47 -5.93 15.47 -12.55
N GLU A 48 -6.92 15.15 -11.73
CA GLU A 48 -7.04 15.69 -10.37
C GLU A 48 -6.23 14.90 -9.33
N GLN A 49 -6.07 13.59 -9.54
CA GLN A 49 -5.41 12.69 -8.59
C GLN A 49 -4.66 11.59 -9.33
N VAL A 50 -3.48 11.24 -8.81
CA VAL A 50 -2.76 10.05 -9.27
C VAL A 50 -2.39 9.19 -8.08
N SER A 51 -2.89 7.95 -8.09
CA SER A 51 -2.48 6.94 -7.14
C SER A 51 -1.21 6.23 -7.62
N ILE A 52 -0.19 6.19 -6.77
CA ILE A 52 1.10 5.55 -7.07
C ILE A 52 1.47 4.51 -6.02
N ASP A 53 2.29 3.55 -6.43
CA ASP A 53 3.04 2.71 -5.50
C ASP A 53 4.04 3.57 -4.69
N MET A 54 4.48 3.07 -3.53
CA MET A 54 5.45 3.76 -2.67
C MET A 54 6.90 3.74 -3.19
N TRP A 55 7.09 3.72 -4.51
CA TRP A 55 8.43 3.85 -5.10
C TRP A 55 8.86 5.32 -5.17
N GLY A 56 10.06 5.59 -4.66
CA GLY A 56 10.52 6.96 -4.37
C GLY A 56 10.69 7.88 -5.59
N GLU A 57 10.76 7.35 -6.80
CA GLU A 57 10.91 8.18 -8.01
C GLU A 57 9.59 8.60 -8.65
N PHE A 58 8.48 7.91 -8.35
CA PHE A 58 7.16 8.26 -8.92
C PHE A 58 6.67 9.66 -8.56
N PRO A 59 6.86 10.20 -7.33
CA PRO A 59 6.44 11.56 -7.02
C PRO A 59 6.94 12.60 -8.05
N LYS A 60 8.23 12.50 -8.43
CA LYS A 60 8.84 13.38 -9.43
C LYS A 60 8.29 13.16 -10.85
N VAL A 61 7.88 11.93 -11.18
CA VAL A 61 7.19 11.64 -12.45
C VAL A 61 5.86 12.38 -12.47
N ILE A 62 5.06 12.24 -11.42
CA ILE A 62 3.70 12.79 -11.35
C ILE A 62 3.74 14.31 -11.36
N GLU A 63 4.58 14.94 -10.52
CA GLU A 63 4.76 16.40 -10.49
C GLU A 63 5.10 16.99 -11.86
N LYS A 64 5.86 16.25 -12.68
CA LYS A 64 6.24 16.69 -14.02
C LYS A 64 5.17 16.47 -15.08
N VAL A 65 4.47 15.34 -15.02
CA VAL A 65 3.53 14.90 -16.05
C VAL A 65 2.13 15.47 -15.81
N PHE A 66 1.69 15.48 -14.56
CA PHE A 66 0.34 15.85 -14.11
C PHE A 66 0.43 16.99 -13.07
N PRO A 67 0.71 18.23 -13.51
CA PRO A 67 1.10 19.33 -12.60
C PRO A 67 -0.02 19.75 -11.62
N ASN A 68 -1.28 19.48 -11.96
CA ASN A 68 -2.45 19.83 -11.12
C ASN A 68 -2.90 18.66 -10.24
N ALA A 69 -2.31 17.48 -10.39
CA ALA A 69 -2.78 16.28 -9.71
C ALA A 69 -2.27 16.22 -8.26
N THR A 70 -3.16 15.81 -7.35
CA THR A 70 -2.78 15.41 -6.01
C THR A 70 -2.15 14.02 -6.04
N LEU A 71 -0.94 13.91 -5.49
CA LEU A 71 -0.25 12.64 -5.34
C LEU A 71 -0.87 11.82 -4.19
N VAL A 72 -1.34 10.61 -4.49
CA VAL A 72 -1.92 9.69 -3.52
C VAL A 72 -1.08 8.41 -3.48
N TYR A 73 -0.68 7.95 -2.29
CA TYR A 73 -0.05 6.64 -2.15
C TYR A 73 -1.10 5.55 -2.06
N ASP A 74 -0.90 4.46 -2.81
CA ASP A 74 -1.79 3.31 -2.79
C ASP A 74 -1.92 2.73 -1.37
N ARG A 75 -3.17 2.72 -0.88
CA ARG A 75 -3.58 2.19 0.41
C ARG A 75 -3.14 0.75 0.61
N PHE A 76 -3.16 -0.10 -0.42
CA PHE A 76 -2.78 -1.51 -0.28
C PHE A 76 -1.35 -1.65 0.21
N HIS A 77 -0.42 -0.93 -0.42
CA HIS A 77 0.99 -0.94 -0.06
C HIS A 77 1.20 -0.38 1.37
N VAL A 78 0.50 0.71 1.72
CA VAL A 78 0.59 1.32 3.06
C VAL A 78 0.12 0.33 4.11
N MET A 79 -1.06 -0.27 3.90
CA MET A 79 -1.62 -1.26 4.81
C MET A 79 -0.78 -2.53 4.88
N GLN A 80 -0.14 -2.96 3.79
CA GLN A 80 0.78 -4.10 3.81
C GLN A 80 1.97 -3.83 4.72
N MET A 81 2.56 -2.63 4.64
CA MET A 81 3.69 -2.22 5.49
C MET A 81 3.30 -2.17 6.97
N VAL A 82 2.16 -1.54 7.29
CA VAL A 82 1.61 -1.50 8.66
C VAL A 82 1.36 -2.91 9.18
N ASN A 83 0.68 -3.76 8.41
CA ASN A 83 0.40 -5.15 8.78
C ASN A 83 1.67 -5.95 9.04
N LYS A 84 2.73 -5.73 8.25
CA LYS A 84 4.03 -6.39 8.44
C LYS A 84 4.69 -5.95 9.74
N ALA A 85 4.65 -4.66 10.09
CA ALA A 85 5.16 -4.14 11.34
C ALA A 85 4.39 -4.70 12.55
N LEU A 86 3.05 -4.65 12.49
CA LEU A 86 2.17 -5.20 13.53
C LEU A 86 2.40 -6.71 13.73
N ASN A 87 2.54 -7.47 12.65
CA ASN A 87 2.87 -8.89 12.72
C ASN A 87 4.24 -9.16 13.37
N LYS A 88 5.24 -8.29 13.15
CA LYS A 88 6.54 -8.40 13.83
C LYS A 88 6.40 -8.17 15.33
N LEU A 89 5.66 -7.15 15.74
CA LEU A 89 5.40 -6.85 17.16
C LEU A 89 4.66 -8.02 17.84
N ARG A 90 3.59 -8.52 17.24
CA ARG A 90 2.86 -9.70 17.73
C ARG A 90 3.79 -10.90 17.96
N LYS A 91 4.68 -11.19 17.01
CA LYS A 91 5.66 -12.28 17.13
C LYS A 91 6.65 -12.03 18.28
N LYS A 92 7.10 -10.79 18.49
CA LYS A 92 7.98 -10.42 19.61
C LYS A 92 7.30 -10.57 20.97
N SER A 93 5.98 -10.36 21.06
CA SER A 93 5.20 -10.54 22.28
C SER A 93 4.98 -12.01 22.68
N GLY A 94 5.51 -12.99 21.94
CA GLY A 94 5.33 -14.42 22.22
C GLY A 94 3.95 -14.97 21.87
N ILE A 95 3.04 -14.14 21.35
CA ILE A 95 1.68 -14.53 20.98
C ILE A 95 1.68 -15.17 19.58
N THR A 96 1.69 -16.49 19.53
CA THR A 96 1.71 -17.28 18.27
C THR A 96 0.46 -18.12 18.03
N THR A 97 -0.51 -18.08 18.94
CA THR A 97 -1.73 -18.90 18.87
C THR A 97 -2.51 -18.66 17.57
N LYS A 98 -3.11 -19.73 17.02
CA LYS A 98 -3.94 -19.65 15.80
C LYS A 98 -5.09 -18.67 16.03
N GLY A 99 -5.31 -17.74 15.09
CA GLY A 99 -6.34 -16.69 15.20
C GLY A 99 -5.92 -15.44 15.99
N SER A 100 -4.82 -15.47 16.75
CA SER A 100 -4.33 -14.30 17.51
C SER A 100 -4.06 -13.07 16.65
N ARG A 101 -3.65 -13.26 15.40
CA ARG A 101 -3.43 -12.16 14.47
C ARG A 101 -4.70 -11.34 14.25
N THR A 102 -5.80 -12.01 13.88
CA THR A 102 -7.07 -11.33 13.63
C THR A 102 -7.54 -10.64 14.90
N LEU A 103 -7.54 -11.38 16.01
CA LEU A 103 -7.96 -10.89 17.32
C LEU A 103 -7.21 -9.64 17.79
N LEU A 104 -5.91 -9.53 17.51
CA LEU A 104 -5.07 -8.40 17.93
C LEU A 104 -5.08 -7.22 16.96
N LEU A 105 -5.32 -7.47 15.67
CA LEU A 105 -5.16 -6.48 14.61
C LEU A 105 -6.48 -6.00 14.02
N THR A 106 -7.62 -6.58 14.43
CA THR A 106 -8.97 -6.07 14.14
C THR A 106 -9.27 -4.88 15.05
N ASN A 107 -10.01 -3.89 14.55
CA ASN A 107 -10.44 -2.75 15.36
C ASN A 107 -11.31 -3.22 16.53
N ALA A 108 -11.21 -2.56 17.68
CA ALA A 108 -11.94 -2.97 18.88
C ALA A 108 -13.46 -2.96 18.69
N GLU A 109 -13.98 -2.02 17.92
CA GLU A 109 -15.40 -1.89 17.58
C GLU A 109 -15.91 -3.01 16.66
N ASP A 110 -15.03 -3.60 15.85
CA ASP A 110 -15.35 -4.70 14.93
C ASP A 110 -15.26 -6.08 15.60
N LEU A 111 -14.76 -6.14 16.84
CA LEU A 111 -14.61 -7.41 17.57
C LEU A 111 -15.95 -7.87 18.13
N LEU A 112 -16.30 -9.13 17.84
CA LEU A 112 -17.42 -9.80 18.48
C LEU A 112 -17.15 -9.97 19.97
N GLN A 113 -18.22 -10.05 20.78
CA GLN A 113 -18.12 -10.16 22.22
C GLN A 113 -17.27 -11.36 22.68
N LYS A 114 -17.36 -12.50 21.97
CA LYS A 114 -16.51 -13.68 22.19
C LYS A 114 -15.01 -13.40 21.93
N ASP A 115 -14.71 -12.58 20.93
CA ASP A 115 -13.34 -12.24 20.53
C ASP A 115 -12.76 -11.22 21.52
N GLN A 116 -13.57 -10.31 22.05
CA GLN A 116 -13.19 -9.40 23.13
C GLN A 116 -12.79 -10.16 24.40
N LEU A 117 -13.58 -11.15 24.82
CA LEU A 117 -13.26 -12.02 25.96
C LEU A 117 -11.97 -12.80 25.72
N GLN A 118 -11.82 -13.39 24.53
CA GLN A 118 -10.60 -14.10 24.17
C GLN A 118 -9.37 -13.17 24.13
N LEU A 119 -9.54 -11.91 23.73
CA LEU A 119 -8.49 -10.88 23.76
C LEU A 119 -8.10 -10.49 25.19
N GLN A 120 -9.06 -10.39 26.10
CA GLN A 120 -8.77 -10.15 27.53
C GLN A 120 -7.96 -11.32 28.12
N CYS A 121 -8.36 -12.56 27.86
CA CYS A 121 -7.62 -13.75 28.30
C CYS A 121 -6.19 -13.78 27.74
N LEU A 122 -5.99 -13.34 26.50
CA LEU A 122 -4.69 -13.29 25.84
C LEU A 122 -3.76 -12.21 26.42
N ARG A 123 -4.33 -11.12 26.96
CA ARG A 123 -3.61 -10.00 27.58
C ARG A 123 -3.32 -10.22 29.07
N ALA A 124 -4.11 -11.03 29.77
CA ALA A 124 -3.99 -11.26 31.21
C ALA A 124 -2.57 -11.67 31.69
N PRO A 125 -1.82 -12.55 30.99
CA PRO A 125 -0.45 -12.91 31.40
C PRO A 125 0.57 -11.76 31.25
N GLN A 126 0.28 -10.75 30.42
CA GLN A 126 1.18 -9.62 30.16
C GLN A 126 0.97 -8.47 31.17
N LEU A 127 -0.21 -8.39 31.77
CA LEU A 127 -0.55 -7.37 32.78
C LEU A 127 -0.03 -7.69 34.19
N LEU A 128 0.36 -8.95 34.44
CA LEU A 128 0.95 -9.40 35.71
C LEU A 128 2.46 -9.08 35.84
N ASN A 129 3.09 -8.53 34.79
CA ASN A 129 4.51 -8.18 34.75
C ASN A 129 4.76 -6.66 34.67
N LEU A 130 3.76 -5.85 35.06
CA LEU A 130 3.84 -4.40 35.26
C LEU A 130 3.55 -4.08 36.72
#